data_AF-A0A2U2BYT2-F1
#
_entry.id   AF-A0A2U2BYT2-F1
#
_cell.length_a   1.000
_cell.length_b   1.000
_cell.length_c   1.000
_cell.angle_alpha   90.00
_cell.angle_beta   90.00
_cell.angle_gamma   90.00
#
_symmetry.space_group_name_H-M   'P 1'
#
loop_
_entity.id
_entity.type
_entity.pdbx_description
1 polymer ?
#
loop_
_entity_poly.entity_id
_entity_poly.type
_entity_poly.pdbx_seq_one_letter_code
_entity_poly.pdbx_strand_id
1 'polypeptide(L)'
;MNKTIRLFTDSSVNPHSKIGFASYLKIEDLNKDLKILKDRVKTKKFENSSSTKLELQTLLWALDEIFYENKEIDFSIEVYTDCQNIISLSNREDRLKTNNYYSLNGKLIKNHDLYKEFFDKKERLNLTFIKVKGHKKKSLKDEIDDIFNLVDKASRNALREYLNTHS
;
A
#
# COMPACT_ATOMS: atom_id res chain seq x y z
N MET A 1 20.40 6.70 16.08
CA MET A 1 19.04 7.23 15.87
C MET A 1 18.28 6.22 15.02
N ASN A 2 17.10 5.79 15.45
CA ASN A 2 16.27 4.88 14.66
C ASN A 2 15.72 5.65 13.45
N LYS A 3 15.93 5.15 12.23
CA LYS A 3 15.55 5.82 10.99
C LYS A 3 14.04 5.67 10.77
N THR A 4 13.30 6.74 10.53
CA THR A 4 11.86 6.64 10.19
C THR A 4 11.65 6.78 8.69
N ILE A 5 10.99 5.79 8.08
CA ILE A 5 10.63 5.78 6.66
C ILE A 5 9.12 6.05 6.55
N ARG A 6 8.74 7.04 5.77
CA ARG A 6 7.33 7.29 5.43
C ARG A 6 7.01 6.60 4.13
N LEU A 7 6.09 5.66 4.17
CA LEU A 7 5.66 4.86 3.02
C LEU A 7 4.24 5.26 2.64
N PHE A 8 4.07 5.75 1.43
CA PHE A 8 2.76 6.03 0.83
C PHE A 8 2.45 4.95 -0.19
N THR A 9 1.26 4.36 -0.12
CA THR A 9 0.85 3.29 -1.04
C THR A 9 -0.55 3.55 -1.56
N ASP A 10 -0.73 3.40 -2.88
CA ASP A 10 -2.05 3.37 -3.48
C ASP A 10 -2.07 2.49 -4.74
N SER A 11 -3.26 2.09 -5.18
CA SER A 11 -3.41 1.22 -6.34
C SER A 11 -4.70 1.45 -7.12
N SER A 12 -4.66 1.17 -8.41
CA SER A 12 -5.82 1.25 -9.29
C SER A 12 -5.98 -0.03 -10.09
N VAL A 13 -7.20 -0.56 -10.17
CA VAL A 13 -7.49 -1.81 -10.90
C VAL A 13 -8.67 -1.60 -11.84
N ASN A 14 -8.60 -2.20 -13.03
CA ASN A 14 -9.76 -2.36 -13.90
C ASN A 14 -10.49 -3.66 -13.51
N PRO A 15 -11.74 -3.60 -12.98
CA PRO A 15 -12.43 -4.78 -12.47
C PRO A 15 -12.76 -5.83 -13.54
N HIS A 16 -12.88 -5.42 -14.81
CA HIS A 16 -13.24 -6.31 -15.92
C HIS A 16 -12.04 -7.15 -16.37
N SER A 17 -10.92 -6.49 -16.69
CA SER A 17 -9.68 -7.17 -17.09
C SER A 17 -8.90 -7.77 -15.92
N LYS A 18 -9.19 -7.34 -14.68
CA LYS A 18 -8.43 -7.68 -13.46
C LYS A 18 -6.96 -7.26 -13.51
N ILE A 19 -6.63 -6.32 -14.39
CA ILE A 19 -5.32 -5.69 -14.48
C ILE A 19 -5.32 -4.47 -13.58
N GLY A 20 -4.28 -4.30 -12.78
CA GLY A 20 -4.12 -3.12 -11.96
C GLY A 20 -2.66 -2.69 -11.85
N PHE A 21 -2.49 -1.46 -11.38
CA PHE A 21 -1.20 -0.84 -11.15
C PHE A 21 -1.11 -0.43 -9.69
N ALA A 22 -0.06 -0.90 -9.04
CA ALA A 22 0.34 -0.54 -7.69
C ALA A 22 1.36 0.59 -7.77
N SER A 23 1.25 1.57 -6.89
CA SER A 23 2.23 2.65 -6.76
C SER A 23 2.60 2.86 -5.30
N TYR A 24 3.88 3.10 -5.06
CA TYR A 24 4.34 3.50 -3.75
C TYR A 24 5.43 4.58 -3.83
N LEU A 25 5.57 5.31 -2.73
CA LEU A 25 6.62 6.29 -2.53
C LEU A 25 7.16 6.14 -1.12
N LYS A 26 8.48 5.95 -1.00
CA LYS A 26 9.18 6.02 0.28
C LYS A 26 9.85 7.38 0.44
N ILE A 27 9.75 7.96 1.63
CA ILE A 27 10.34 9.26 1.97
C ILE A 27 11.06 9.14 3.30
N GLU A 28 12.33 9.51 3.31
CA GLU A 28 13.18 9.55 4.51
C GLU A 28 13.38 11.00 5.02
N ASP A 29 13.17 11.98 4.13
CA ASP A 29 13.29 13.41 4.40
C ASP A 29 12.16 14.15 3.68
N LEU A 30 11.30 14.80 4.46
CA LEU A 30 10.12 15.53 3.98
C LEU A 30 10.46 16.87 3.35
N ASN A 31 11.67 17.42 3.55
CA ASN A 31 12.04 18.74 3.02
C ASN A 31 12.30 18.74 1.50
N LYS A 32 11.76 17.76 0.77
CA LYS A 32 11.98 17.57 -0.67
C LYS A 32 10.81 18.11 -1.47
N ASP A 33 11.15 18.80 -2.56
CA ASP A 33 10.18 19.30 -3.53
C ASP A 33 9.29 18.16 -4.07
N LEU A 34 7.96 18.40 -4.09
CA LEU A 34 6.97 17.47 -4.66
C LEU A 34 7.31 17.01 -6.08
N LYS A 35 7.96 17.84 -6.89
CA LYS A 35 8.42 17.46 -8.23
C LYS A 35 9.47 16.35 -8.17
N ILE A 36 10.43 16.47 -7.25
CA ILE A 36 11.46 15.44 -7.03
C ILE A 36 10.84 14.17 -6.46
N LEU A 37 9.85 14.31 -5.56
CA LEU A 37 9.14 13.18 -4.98
C LEU A 37 8.31 12.43 -6.04
N LYS A 38 7.70 13.15 -6.98
CA LYS A 38 6.94 12.55 -8.09
C LYS A 38 7.79 11.60 -8.92
N ASP A 39 9.03 11.99 -9.24
CA ASP A 39 9.94 11.18 -10.05
C ASP A 39 10.48 9.95 -9.29
N ARG A 40 10.26 9.86 -7.98
CA ARG A 40 10.63 8.73 -7.12
C ARG A 40 9.49 7.74 -6.90
N VAL A 41 8.29 8.02 -7.39
CA VAL A 41 7.17 7.09 -7.28
C VAL A 41 7.50 5.83 -8.08
N LYS A 42 7.49 4.69 -7.41
CA LYS A 42 7.66 3.38 -8.03
C LYS A 42 6.27 2.85 -8.39
N THR A 43 6.11 2.35 -9.62
CA THR A 43 4.85 1.77 -10.12
C THR A 43 5.08 0.38 -10.71
N LYS A 44 4.15 -0.54 -10.48
CA LYS A 44 4.23 -1.94 -10.95
C LYS A 44 2.87 -2.46 -11.40
N LYS A 45 2.84 -3.17 -12.54
CA LYS A 45 1.65 -3.86 -13.04
C LYS A 45 1.41 -5.16 -12.26
N PHE A 46 0.14 -5.44 -11.97
CA PHE A 46 -0.34 -6.68 -11.39
C PHE A 46 -1.50 -7.21 -12.23
N GLU A 47 -1.55 -8.52 -12.42
CA GLU A 47 -2.59 -9.22 -13.15
C GLU A 47 -3.43 -10.08 -12.21
N ASN A 48 -4.65 -10.42 -12.63
CA ASN A 48 -5.59 -11.24 -11.83
C ASN A 48 -5.78 -10.69 -10.41
N SER A 49 -5.95 -9.37 -10.30
CA SER A 49 -6.16 -8.68 -9.03
C SER A 49 -7.55 -8.04 -8.92
N SER A 50 -7.85 -7.56 -7.72
CA SER A 50 -9.06 -6.81 -7.35
C SER A 50 -8.65 -5.71 -6.38
N SER A 51 -9.44 -4.65 -6.19
CA SER A 51 -8.99 -3.47 -5.42
C SER A 51 -8.40 -3.84 -4.07
N THR A 52 -9.14 -4.61 -3.25
CA THR A 52 -8.68 -5.05 -1.93
C THR A 52 -7.49 -6.00 -1.94
N LYS A 53 -7.30 -6.77 -3.02
CA LYS A 53 -6.13 -7.65 -3.19
C LYS A 53 -4.92 -6.80 -3.57
N LEU A 54 -5.09 -5.87 -4.50
CA LEU A 54 -4.02 -5.03 -5.02
C LEU A 54 -3.52 -4.03 -3.97
N GLU A 55 -4.40 -3.46 -3.16
CA GLU A 55 -4.01 -2.62 -2.02
C GLU A 55 -3.03 -3.35 -1.10
N LEU A 56 -3.35 -4.60 -0.74
CA LEU A 56 -2.47 -5.41 0.11
C LEU A 56 -1.19 -5.84 -0.60
N GLN A 57 -1.27 -6.23 -1.87
CA GLN A 57 -0.08 -6.54 -2.68
C GLN A 57 0.86 -5.34 -2.82
N THR A 58 0.31 -4.13 -2.95
CA THR A 58 1.07 -2.87 -3.04
C THR A 58 1.88 -2.65 -1.78
N LEU A 59 1.26 -2.80 -0.61
CA LEU A 59 1.95 -2.68 0.67
C LEU A 59 3.05 -3.74 0.80
N LEU A 60 2.74 -5.01 0.56
CA LEU A 60 3.70 -6.11 0.72
C LEU A 60 4.92 -5.92 -0.20
N TRP A 61 4.68 -5.55 -1.47
CA TRP A 61 5.73 -5.22 -2.42
C TRP A 61 6.63 -4.07 -1.93
N ALA A 62 6.03 -2.98 -1.45
CA ALA A 62 6.79 -1.84 -0.95
C ALA A 62 7.62 -2.20 0.29
N LEU A 63 7.08 -3.01 1.20
CA LEU A 63 7.79 -3.47 2.40
C LEU A 63 8.98 -4.36 2.05
N ASP A 64 8.85 -5.24 1.05
CA ASP A 64 9.96 -6.09 0.60
C ASP A 64 11.12 -5.27 0.04
N GLU A 65 10.81 -4.29 -0.81
CA GLU A 65 11.81 -3.38 -1.37
C GLU A 65 12.50 -2.56 -0.27
N ILE A 66 11.74 -1.98 0.66
CA ILE A 66 12.29 -1.18 1.75
C ILE A 66 13.17 -2.02 2.66
N PHE A 67 12.71 -3.22 3.04
CA PHE A 67 13.49 -4.13 3.86
C PHE A 67 14.79 -4.52 3.17
N TYR A 68 14.73 -4.85 1.87
CA TYR A 68 15.92 -5.19 1.09
C TYR A 68 16.95 -4.04 1.04
N GLU A 69 16.47 -2.81 0.91
CA GLU A 69 17.31 -1.60 0.83
C GLU A 69 17.91 -1.17 2.18
N ASN A 70 17.41 -1.66 3.33
CA ASN A 70 17.78 -1.18 4.67
C ASN A 70 18.18 -2.30 5.66
N LYS A 71 18.58 -3.48 5.18
CA LYS A 71 18.85 -4.67 6.03
C LYS A 71 19.83 -4.45 7.20
N GLU A 72 20.75 -3.50 7.07
CA GLU A 72 21.84 -3.26 8.02
C GLU A 72 21.55 -2.15 9.04
N ILE A 73 20.34 -1.57 9.02
CA ILE A 73 20.00 -0.40 9.82
C ILE A 73 18.67 -0.65 10.52
N ASP A 74 18.57 -0.29 11.79
CA ASP A 74 17.28 -0.24 12.47
C ASP A 74 16.43 0.91 11.90
N PHE A 75 15.21 0.58 11.49
CA PHE A 75 14.23 1.56 11.02
C PHE A 75 12.80 1.25 11.48
N SER A 76 11.97 2.28 11.48
CA SER A 76 10.51 2.17 11.58
C SER A 76 9.86 2.67 10.29
N ILE A 77 8.65 2.17 10.01
CA ILE A 77 7.88 2.56 8.83
C ILE A 77 6.54 3.14 9.25
N GLU A 78 6.27 4.38 8.83
CA GLU A 78 4.96 5.03 8.89
C GLU A 78 4.25 4.79 7.55
N VAL A 79 3.24 3.93 7.53
CA VAL A 79 2.47 3.54 6.35
C VAL A 79 1.24 4.44 6.21
N TYR A 80 1.22 5.27 5.17
CA TYR A 80 0.13 6.16 4.80
C TYR A 80 -0.71 5.52 3.69
N THR A 81 -1.97 5.21 4.01
CA THR A 81 -2.92 4.62 3.08
C THR A 81 -4.36 5.03 3.43
N ASP A 82 -5.24 5.09 2.44
CA ASP A 82 -6.69 5.26 2.63
C ASP A 82 -7.43 3.90 2.70
N CYS A 83 -6.72 2.78 2.48
CA CYS A 83 -7.27 1.43 2.48
C CYS A 83 -7.79 1.02 3.86
N GLN A 84 -9.12 1.01 4.01
CA GLN A 84 -9.76 0.57 5.26
C GLN A 84 -9.44 -0.89 5.63
N ASN A 85 -9.19 -1.76 4.64
CA ASN A 85 -8.84 -3.15 4.90
C ASN A 85 -7.48 -3.25 5.61
N ILE A 86 -6.45 -2.55 5.13
CA ILE A 86 -5.13 -2.48 5.78
C ILE A 86 -5.25 -1.91 7.20
N ILE A 87 -5.97 -0.79 7.36
CA ILE A 87 -6.14 -0.15 8.68
C ILE A 87 -6.84 -1.09 9.69
N SER A 88 -7.83 -1.87 9.25
CA SER A 88 -8.61 -2.76 10.12
C SER A 88 -8.05 -4.18 10.26
N LEU A 89 -7.02 -4.56 9.50
CA LEU A 89 -6.46 -5.91 9.48
C LEU A 89 -5.87 -6.30 10.84
N SER A 90 -5.17 -5.38 11.51
CA SER A 90 -4.62 -5.60 12.86
C SER A 90 -5.68 -6.02 13.87
N ASN A 91 -6.89 -5.45 13.82
CA ASN A 91 -7.97 -5.77 14.76
C ASN A 91 -8.59 -7.16 14.49
N ARG A 92 -8.26 -7.78 13.36
CA ARG A 92 -8.82 -9.07 12.93
C ARG A 92 -7.79 -10.19 13.00
N GLU A 93 -6.55 -9.89 13.37
CA GLU A 93 -5.41 -10.80 13.36
C GLU A 93 -5.67 -12.06 14.17
N ASP A 94 -5.97 -11.90 15.47
CA ASP A 94 -6.22 -13.04 16.37
C ASP A 94 -7.32 -13.94 15.86
N ARG A 95 -8.43 -13.34 15.39
CA ARG A 95 -9.57 -14.09 14.84
C ARG A 95 -9.21 -14.84 13.56
N LEU A 96 -8.45 -14.21 12.67
CA LEU A 96 -8.02 -14.82 11.42
C LEU A 96 -7.07 -15.99 11.67
N LYS A 97 -6.08 -15.80 12.57
CA LYS A 97 -5.13 -16.84 12.98
C LYS A 97 -5.85 -18.00 13.70
N THR A 98 -6.70 -17.70 14.68
CA THR A 98 -7.44 -18.71 15.48
C THR A 98 -8.35 -19.60 14.62
N ASN A 99 -9.03 -19.00 13.64
CA ASN A 99 -9.93 -19.77 12.76
C ASN A 99 -9.22 -20.36 11.54
N ASN A 100 -7.88 -20.39 11.51
CA ASN A 100 -7.07 -20.85 10.38
C ASN A 100 -7.48 -20.22 9.04
N TYR A 101 -7.92 -18.95 9.09
CA TYR A 101 -8.43 -18.19 7.95
C TYR A 101 -9.70 -18.78 7.30
N TYR A 102 -10.49 -19.58 8.02
CA TYR A 102 -11.81 -20.03 7.57
C TYR A 102 -12.92 -19.12 8.10
N SER A 103 -13.94 -18.91 7.26
CA SER A 103 -15.19 -18.26 7.65
C SER A 103 -16.07 -19.19 8.48
N LEU A 104 -17.09 -18.63 9.15
CA LEU A 104 -18.08 -19.41 9.92
C LEU A 104 -18.78 -20.49 9.07
N ASN A 105 -18.91 -20.27 7.76
CA ASN A 105 -19.52 -21.22 6.83
C ASN A 105 -18.51 -22.24 6.28
N GLY A 106 -17.33 -22.37 6.88
CA GLY A 106 -16.30 -23.34 6.48
C GLY A 106 -15.56 -22.99 5.18
N LYS A 107 -15.76 -21.80 4.60
CA LYS A 107 -15.04 -21.37 3.39
C LYS A 107 -13.75 -20.65 3.75
N LEU A 108 -12.66 -20.98 3.04
CA LEU A 108 -11.39 -20.29 3.15
C LEU A 108 -11.55 -18.80 2.77
N ILE A 109 -11.03 -17.91 3.60
CA ILE A 109 -11.15 -16.47 3.41
C ILE A 109 -10.31 -16.05 2.19
N LYS A 110 -10.90 -15.22 1.32
CA LYS A 110 -10.19 -14.65 0.17
C LYS A 110 -8.97 -13.84 0.62
N ASN A 111 -7.86 -13.98 -0.12
CA ASN A 111 -6.57 -13.34 0.15
C ASN A 111 -5.88 -13.80 1.43
N HIS A 112 -6.25 -14.95 2.01
CA HIS A 112 -5.65 -15.46 3.24
C HIS A 112 -4.11 -15.56 3.20
N ASP A 113 -3.52 -15.93 2.06
CA ASP A 113 -2.06 -15.99 1.91
C ASP A 113 -1.41 -14.61 2.07
N LEU A 114 -2.02 -13.57 1.50
CA LEU A 114 -1.54 -12.19 1.67
C LEU A 114 -1.73 -11.70 3.12
N TYR A 115 -2.75 -12.16 3.82
CA TYR A 115 -2.93 -11.84 5.24
C TYR A 115 -1.85 -12.50 6.10
N LYS A 116 -1.50 -13.77 5.84
CA LYS A 116 -0.39 -14.44 6.50
C LYS A 116 0.90 -13.65 6.30
N GLU A 117 1.23 -13.31 5.05
CA GLU A 117 2.43 -12.55 4.73
C GLU A 117 2.44 -11.17 5.40
N PHE A 118 1.29 -10.48 5.43
CA PHE A 118 1.15 -9.20 6.13
C PHE A 118 1.45 -9.31 7.62
N PHE A 119 0.90 -10.31 8.31
CA PHE A 119 1.14 -10.50 9.74
C PHE A 119 2.60 -10.89 10.02
N ASP A 120 3.19 -11.76 9.19
CA ASP A 120 4.61 -12.11 9.29
C ASP A 120 5.52 -10.87 9.15
N LYS A 121 5.23 -9.99 8.19
CA LYS A 121 6.00 -8.73 8.03
C LYS A 121 5.75 -7.76 9.18
N LYS A 122 4.52 -7.65 9.67
CA LYS A 122 4.16 -6.79 10.81
C LYS A 122 4.86 -7.21 12.09
N GLU A 123 5.09 -8.51 12.31
CA GLU A 123 5.85 -9.01 13.47
C GLU A 123 7.35 -8.70 13.35
N ARG A 124 7.90 -8.70 12.12
CA ARG A 124 9.33 -8.49 11.85
C ARG A 124 9.72 -7.03 11.70
N LEU A 125 8.79 -6.16 11.31
CA LEU A 125 9.03 -4.76 11.01
C LEU A 125 8.27 -3.86 11.98
N ASN A 126 8.89 -2.75 12.38
CA ASN A 126 8.23 -1.74 13.20
C ASN A 126 7.32 -0.86 12.33
N LEU A 127 6.07 -1.30 12.13
CA LEU A 127 5.07 -0.64 11.27
C LEU A 127 4.04 0.17 12.08
N THR A 128 3.85 1.43 11.73
CA THR A 128 2.74 2.28 12.18
C THR A 128 1.83 2.60 11.01
N PHE A 129 0.53 2.31 11.12
CA PHE A 129 -0.43 2.59 10.05
C PHE A 129 -1.18 3.91 10.30
N ILE A 130 -1.09 4.84 9.36
CA ILE A 130 -1.77 6.13 9.37
C ILE A 130 -2.80 6.18 8.25
N LYS A 131 -4.07 6.36 8.64
CA LYS A 131 -5.16 6.50 7.67
C LYS A 131 -5.16 7.89 7.04
N VAL A 132 -4.95 7.95 5.73
CA VAL A 132 -5.18 9.17 4.95
C VAL A 132 -6.66 9.30 4.66
N LYS A 133 -7.24 10.48 4.89
CA LYS A 133 -8.66 10.73 4.55
C LYS A 133 -8.75 11.03 3.06
N GLY A 134 -9.40 10.14 2.31
CA GLY A 134 -9.70 10.39 0.91
C GLY A 134 -10.52 11.67 0.72
N HIS A 135 -10.29 12.35 -0.40
CA HIS A 135 -11.18 13.36 -0.96
C HIS A 135 -11.46 14.58 -0.04
N LYS A 136 -10.44 15.12 0.63
CA LYS A 136 -10.53 16.42 1.31
C LYS A 136 -10.70 17.59 0.31
N LYS A 137 -11.45 18.62 0.72
CA LYS A 137 -11.50 19.91 0.00
C LYS A 137 -10.08 20.49 -0.11
N LYS A 138 -9.76 21.17 -1.23
CA LYS A 138 -8.41 21.71 -1.51
C LYS A 138 -7.88 22.61 -0.39
N SER A 139 -8.74 23.39 0.26
CA SER A 139 -8.39 24.27 1.39
C SER A 139 -8.04 23.53 2.68
N LEU A 140 -8.30 22.22 2.76
CA LEU A 140 -8.05 21.37 3.93
C LEU A 140 -6.95 20.33 3.65
N LYS A 141 -6.32 20.40 2.47
CA LYS A 141 -5.21 19.53 2.12
C LYS A 141 -3.94 19.97 2.82
N ASP A 142 -3.24 19.01 3.39
CA ASP A 142 -1.92 19.18 3.96
C ASP A 142 -0.85 18.53 3.04
N GLU A 143 0.41 18.62 3.45
CA GLU A 143 1.54 18.05 2.71
C GLU A 143 1.41 16.53 2.53
N ILE A 144 0.85 15.82 3.51
CA ILE A 144 0.61 14.37 3.43
C ILE A 144 -0.41 14.06 2.34
N ASP A 145 -1.48 14.87 2.24
CA ASP A 145 -2.46 14.72 1.17
C ASP A 145 -1.84 14.97 -0.21
N ASP A 146 -0.93 15.94 -0.34
CA ASP A 146 -0.26 16.25 -1.61
C ASP A 146 0.72 15.16 -2.02
N ILE A 147 1.49 14.60 -1.08
CA ILE A 147 2.37 13.44 -1.32
C ILE A 147 1.53 12.21 -1.68
N PHE A 148 0.43 11.95 -0.96
CA PHE A 148 -0.46 10.82 -1.24
C PHE A 148 -1.09 10.94 -2.64
N ASN A 149 -1.44 12.16 -3.08
CA ASN A 149 -1.94 12.38 -4.44
C ASN A 149 -0.91 11.99 -5.52
N LEU A 150 0.40 11.93 -5.22
CA LEU A 150 1.40 11.47 -6.18
C LEU A 150 1.25 9.98 -6.49
N VAL A 151 1.13 9.14 -5.46
CA VAL A 151 0.98 7.69 -5.62
C VAL A 151 -0.39 7.33 -6.23
N ASP A 152 -1.45 8.04 -5.83
CA ASP A 152 -2.81 7.86 -6.40
C ASP A 152 -2.89 8.25 -7.87
N LYS A 153 -2.31 9.40 -8.25
CA LYS A 153 -2.23 9.77 -9.67
C LYS A 153 -1.37 8.79 -10.47
N ALA A 154 -0.26 8.32 -9.91
CA ALA A 154 0.63 7.40 -10.60
C ALA A 154 -0.07 6.06 -10.91
N SER A 155 -0.76 5.46 -9.93
CA SER A 155 -1.48 4.20 -10.11
C SER A 155 -2.60 4.33 -11.16
N ARG A 156 -3.40 5.40 -11.10
CA ARG A 156 -4.50 5.67 -12.04
C ARG A 156 -4.02 6.01 -13.45
N ASN A 157 -2.97 6.80 -13.58
CA ASN A 157 -2.42 7.17 -14.89
C ASN A 157 -1.82 5.95 -15.58
N ALA A 158 -1.03 5.14 -14.87
CA ALA A 158 -0.46 3.92 -15.42
C ALA A 158 -1.55 2.94 -15.90
N LEU A 159 -2.63 2.79 -15.14
CA LEU A 159 -3.77 1.99 -15.58
C LEU A 159 -4.43 2.57 -16.83
N ARG A 160 -4.67 3.88 -16.89
CA ARG A 160 -5.27 4.54 -18.07
C ARG A 160 -4.40 4.40 -19.31
N GLU A 161 -3.11 4.65 -19.18
CA GLU A 161 -2.16 4.51 -20.30
C GLU A 161 -2.12 3.07 -20.81
N TYR A 162 -2.10 2.09 -19.91
CA TYR A 162 -2.20 0.68 -20.29
C TYR A 162 -3.49 0.37 -21.06
N LEU A 163 -4.63 0.81 -20.54
CA LEU A 163 -5.92 0.57 -21.17
C LEU A 163 -6.03 1.26 -22.54
N ASN A 164 -5.50 2.47 -22.70
CA ASN A 164 -5.54 3.20 -23.97
C ASN A 164 -4.61 2.61 -25.05
N THR A 165 -3.54 1.92 -24.63
CA THR A 165 -2.56 1.31 -25.56
C THR A 165 -2.89 -0.14 -25.90
N HIS A 166 -3.81 -0.76 -25.16
CA HIS A 166 -4.22 -2.17 -25.30
C HIS A 166 -5.74 -2.32 -25.49
N SER A 167 -6.42 -1.22 -25.85
CA SER A 167 -7.83 -1.16 -26.25
C SER A 167 -8.02 -1.40 -27.73
#